data_AF-A0A081D7G2-F1
#
_entry.id   AF-A0A081D7G2-F1
#
_cell.length_a   1.000
_cell.length_b   1.000
_cell.length_c   1.000
_cell.angle_alpha   90.00
_cell.angle_beta   90.00
_cell.angle_gamma   90.00
#
_symmetry.space_group_name_H-M   'P 1'
#
loop_
_entity.id
_entity.type
_entity.pdbx_description
1 polymer ?
#
loop_
_entity_poly.entity_id
_entity_poly.type
_entity_poly.pdbx_seq_one_letter_code
_entity_poly.pdbx_strand_id
1 'polypeptide(L)'
;MSNSHKHIICVVALSLLGLAFAKAQQNKELDKAYDTAVAEAQEYTAEGDFNQAEASYRKATALKPGAAEASYNLGTLYYNNDKKFNSVENYKKAAEASTSKEEKHKIYHNLGNSFLENKQYDEAVEAYKNALRNDPTDDETRYNLALAKQEKEKNGGGGGGGNDDQDQDKDQDNKEGDKDENSDGDNEGDQNEKDGKDQEGDKGDQKESDKGENSEGENGDGKPKEQNQGQQPQRVEGKLTPQQARQLLEAMSNEEQKIQEKVNAKKAHGKSVKTEKDW
;
A
#
# COMPACT_ATOMS: atom_id res chain seq x y z
N MET A 1 -12.98 65.69 0.58
CA MET A 1 -13.68 64.67 -0.24
C MET A 1 -15.14 65.10 -0.39
N SER A 2 -15.64 65.27 -1.62
CA SER A 2 -17.05 65.67 -1.85
C SER A 2 -18.02 64.55 -1.43
N ASN A 3 -19.27 64.90 -1.08
CA ASN A 3 -20.30 63.90 -0.73
C ASN A 3 -20.48 62.82 -1.81
N SER A 4 -20.29 63.17 -3.09
CA SER A 4 -20.33 62.23 -4.20
C SER A 4 -19.32 61.08 -4.07
N HIS A 5 -18.11 61.35 -3.56
CA HIS A 5 -17.11 60.31 -3.35
C HIS A 5 -17.50 59.35 -2.22
N LYS A 6 -18.11 59.88 -1.14
CA LYS A 6 -18.61 59.04 -0.04
C LYS A 6 -19.75 58.13 -0.50
N HIS A 7 -20.67 58.63 -1.31
CA HIS A 7 -21.75 57.83 -1.89
C HIS A 7 -21.24 56.73 -2.82
N ILE A 8 -20.26 57.02 -3.69
CA ILE A 8 -19.66 56.01 -4.58
C ILE A 8 -18.99 54.91 -3.77
N ILE A 9 -18.20 55.26 -2.74
CA ILE A 9 -17.54 54.28 -1.86
C ILE A 9 -18.58 53.40 -1.14
N CYS A 10 -19.66 53.99 -0.62
CA CYS A 10 -20.73 53.22 0.03
C CYS A 10 -21.44 52.25 -0.93
N VAL A 11 -21.74 52.67 -2.16
CA VAL A 11 -22.39 51.79 -3.15
C VAL A 11 -21.48 50.64 -3.55
N VAL A 12 -20.19 50.92 -3.77
CA VAL A 12 -19.20 49.87 -4.07
C VAL A 12 -19.06 48.90 -2.89
N ALA A 13 -18.96 49.39 -1.66
CA ALA A 13 -18.87 48.53 -0.47
C ALA A 13 -20.10 47.63 -0.29
N LEU A 14 -21.32 48.16 -0.49
CA LEU A 14 -22.56 47.39 -0.41
C LEU A 14 -22.64 46.33 -1.52
N SER A 15 -22.18 46.65 -2.74
CA SER A 15 -22.15 45.68 -3.84
C SER A 15 -21.17 44.52 -3.59
N LEU A 16 -19.98 44.82 -3.05
CA LEU A 16 -18.99 43.80 -2.68
C LEU A 16 -19.49 42.91 -1.54
N LEU A 17 -20.18 43.49 -0.55
CA LEU A 17 -20.79 42.74 0.54
C LEU A 17 -21.91 41.81 0.04
N GLY A 18 -22.75 42.29 -0.88
CA GLY A 18 -23.79 41.47 -1.52
C GLY A 18 -23.21 40.29 -2.29
N LEU A 19 -22.13 40.50 -3.06
CA LEU A 19 -21.42 39.43 -3.77
C LEU A 19 -20.78 38.43 -2.80
N ALA A 20 -20.15 38.90 -1.72
CA ALA A 20 -19.56 38.04 -0.71
C ALA A 20 -20.62 37.18 0.00
N PHE A 21 -21.77 37.77 0.35
CA PHE A 21 -22.90 37.04 0.93
C PHE A 21 -23.46 35.99 -0.04
N ALA A 22 -23.67 36.34 -1.32
CA ALA A 22 -24.13 35.40 -2.34
C ALA A 22 -23.14 34.23 -2.51
N LYS A 23 -21.83 34.52 -2.54
CA LYS A 23 -20.78 33.49 -2.60
C LYS A 23 -20.78 32.60 -1.36
N ALA A 24 -20.95 33.17 -0.17
CA ALA A 24 -21.03 32.40 1.08
C ALA A 24 -22.25 31.47 1.09
N GLN A 25 -23.41 31.95 0.63
CA GLN A 25 -24.61 31.13 0.51
C GLN A 25 -24.42 30.01 -0.52
N GLN A 26 -23.82 30.29 -1.67
CA GLN A 26 -23.50 29.29 -2.68
C GLN A 26 -22.54 28.22 -2.14
N ASN A 27 -21.50 28.62 -1.40
CA ASN A 27 -20.57 27.69 -0.78
C ASN A 27 -21.28 26.77 0.23
N LYS A 28 -22.20 27.31 1.02
CA LYS A 28 -22.99 26.53 1.97
C LYS A 28 -23.88 25.48 1.29
N GLU A 29 -24.52 25.84 0.18
CA GLU A 29 -25.32 24.88 -0.60
C GLU A 29 -24.44 23.83 -1.27
N LEU A 30 -23.23 24.20 -1.73
CA LEU A 30 -22.24 23.27 -2.25
C LEU A 30 -21.76 22.29 -1.19
N ASP A 31 -21.51 22.77 0.04
CA ASP A 31 -21.13 21.94 1.18
C ASP A 31 -22.22 20.91 1.49
N LYS A 32 -23.47 21.36 1.60
CA LYS A 32 -24.61 20.48 1.83
C LYS A 32 -24.79 19.45 0.71
N ALA A 33 -24.64 19.86 -0.54
CA ALA A 33 -24.76 18.96 -1.69
C ALA A 33 -23.65 17.89 -1.70
N TYR A 34 -22.43 18.27 -1.30
CA TYR A 34 -21.32 17.33 -1.12
C TYR A 34 -21.62 16.32 -0.01
N ASP A 35 -22.01 16.80 1.18
CA ASP A 35 -22.30 15.93 2.33
C ASP A 35 -23.43 14.95 2.00
N THR A 36 -24.45 15.42 1.29
CA THR A 36 -25.56 14.58 0.82
C THR A 36 -25.07 13.50 -0.14
N ALA A 37 -24.23 13.85 -1.11
CA ALA A 37 -23.70 12.89 -2.08
C ALA A 37 -22.78 11.84 -1.42
N VAL A 38 -22.00 12.23 -0.41
CA VAL A 38 -21.18 11.28 0.38
C VAL A 38 -22.09 10.34 1.18
N ALA A 39 -23.12 10.86 1.84
CA ALA A 39 -24.06 10.05 2.62
C ALA A 39 -24.81 9.04 1.74
N GLU A 40 -25.36 9.49 0.59
CA GLU A 40 -26.00 8.61 -0.41
C GLU A 40 -25.02 7.50 -0.85
N ALA A 41 -23.77 7.86 -1.13
CA ALA A 41 -22.76 6.89 -1.55
C ALA A 41 -22.44 5.84 -0.47
N GLN A 42 -22.39 6.26 0.80
CA GLN A 42 -22.16 5.36 1.94
C GLN A 42 -23.33 4.41 2.16
N GLU A 43 -24.57 4.90 2.01
CA GLU A 43 -25.78 4.09 2.08
C GLU A 43 -25.78 3.00 1.01
N TYR A 44 -25.58 3.39 -0.26
CA TYR A 44 -25.48 2.42 -1.36
C TYR A 44 -24.30 1.44 -1.19
N THR A 45 -23.19 1.89 -0.62
CA THR A 45 -22.06 1.00 -0.30
C THR A 45 -22.45 -0.05 0.73
N ALA A 46 -23.21 0.33 1.77
CA ALA A 46 -23.69 -0.59 2.80
C ALA A 46 -24.72 -1.59 2.25
N GLU A 47 -25.52 -1.19 1.26
CA GLU A 47 -26.46 -2.06 0.54
C GLU A 47 -25.77 -2.97 -0.50
N GLY A 48 -24.52 -2.70 -0.84
CA GLY A 48 -23.78 -3.40 -1.89
C GLY A 48 -24.15 -2.96 -3.31
N ASP A 49 -24.90 -1.86 -3.48
CA ASP A 49 -25.18 -1.29 -4.80
C ASP A 49 -23.97 -0.46 -5.28
N PHE A 50 -23.03 -1.17 -5.89
CA PHE A 50 -21.81 -0.58 -6.43
C PHE A 50 -22.08 0.57 -7.42
N ASN A 51 -23.08 0.44 -8.29
CA ASN A 51 -23.29 1.42 -9.37
C ASN A 51 -23.83 2.74 -8.81
N GLN A 52 -24.78 2.68 -7.88
CA GLN A 52 -25.30 3.88 -7.23
C GLN A 52 -24.26 4.50 -6.31
N ALA A 53 -23.49 3.69 -5.56
CA ALA A 53 -22.39 4.18 -4.75
C ALA A 53 -21.32 4.89 -5.59
N GLU A 54 -20.92 4.32 -6.72
CA GLU A 54 -19.96 4.93 -7.65
C GLU A 54 -20.50 6.27 -8.18
N ALA A 55 -21.76 6.32 -8.60
CA ALA A 55 -22.37 7.55 -9.11
C ALA A 55 -22.39 8.67 -8.06
N SER A 56 -22.78 8.34 -6.82
CA SER A 56 -22.84 9.31 -5.71
C SER A 56 -21.46 9.79 -5.28
N TYR A 57 -20.44 8.92 -5.21
CA TYR A 57 -19.07 9.36 -4.96
C TYR A 57 -18.49 10.20 -6.11
N ARG A 58 -18.78 9.87 -7.38
CA ARG A 58 -18.39 10.70 -8.53
C ARG A 58 -19.04 12.09 -8.48
N LYS A 59 -20.30 12.19 -8.04
CA LYS A 59 -20.97 13.46 -7.78
C LYS A 59 -20.27 14.24 -6.66
N ALA A 60 -19.92 13.59 -5.54
CA ALA A 60 -19.19 14.23 -4.44
C ALA A 60 -17.82 14.78 -4.89
N THR A 61 -17.03 13.99 -5.62
CA THR A 61 -15.72 14.43 -6.14
C THR A 61 -15.84 15.56 -7.16
N ALA A 62 -16.91 15.62 -7.96
CA ALA A 62 -17.18 16.73 -8.86
C ALA A 62 -17.58 18.02 -8.12
N LEU A 63 -18.35 17.90 -7.03
CA LEU A 63 -18.76 19.05 -6.20
C LEU A 63 -17.57 19.65 -5.43
N LYS A 64 -16.67 18.81 -4.92
CA LYS A 64 -15.45 19.24 -4.22
C LYS A 64 -14.21 18.44 -4.67
N PRO A 65 -13.55 18.84 -5.77
CA PRO A 65 -12.36 18.15 -6.26
C PRO A 65 -11.18 18.14 -5.29
N GLY A 66 -11.12 19.10 -4.35
CA GLY A 66 -10.10 19.19 -3.31
C GLY A 66 -10.43 18.49 -2.00
N ALA A 67 -11.54 17.74 -1.93
CA ALA A 67 -11.88 16.94 -0.75
C ALA A 67 -11.30 15.53 -0.89
N ALA A 68 -10.36 15.18 -0.01
CA ALA A 68 -9.68 13.89 -0.04
C ALA A 68 -10.62 12.70 0.26
N GLU A 69 -11.57 12.88 1.19
CA GLU A 69 -12.51 11.86 1.65
C GLU A 69 -13.28 11.17 0.50
N ALA A 70 -13.96 11.93 -0.36
CA ALA A 70 -14.77 11.35 -1.42
C ALA A 70 -13.92 10.54 -2.42
N SER A 71 -12.71 11.02 -2.75
CA SER A 71 -11.78 10.30 -3.61
C SER A 71 -11.24 9.04 -2.92
N TYR A 72 -10.91 9.11 -1.64
CA TYR A 72 -10.46 7.95 -0.85
C TYR A 72 -11.54 6.87 -0.76
N ASN A 73 -12.79 7.27 -0.49
CA ASN A 73 -13.90 6.34 -0.39
C ASN A 73 -14.25 5.73 -1.75
N LEU A 74 -14.20 6.49 -2.85
CA LEU A 74 -14.36 5.95 -4.20
C LEU A 74 -13.26 4.96 -4.55
N GLY A 75 -12.00 5.24 -4.18
CA GLY A 75 -10.90 4.29 -4.32
C GLY A 75 -11.15 2.99 -3.57
N THR A 76 -11.64 3.08 -2.33
CA THR A 76 -11.99 1.93 -1.50
C THR A 76 -13.16 1.13 -2.07
N LEU A 77 -14.18 1.80 -2.60
CA LEU A 77 -15.29 1.14 -3.29
C LEU A 77 -14.78 0.32 -4.48
N TYR A 78 -13.90 0.88 -5.31
CA TYR A 78 -13.31 0.14 -6.44
C TYR A 78 -12.45 -1.04 -5.98
N TYR A 79 -11.62 -0.84 -4.95
CA TYR A 79 -10.76 -1.89 -4.42
C TYR A 79 -11.58 -3.10 -3.92
N ASN A 80 -12.64 -2.84 -3.16
CA ASN A 80 -13.51 -3.87 -2.59
C ASN A 80 -14.39 -4.58 -3.63
N ASN A 81 -14.58 -3.99 -4.81
CA ASN A 81 -15.40 -4.56 -5.90
C ASN A 81 -14.54 -5.10 -7.05
N ASP A 82 -13.34 -5.59 -6.74
CA ASP A 82 -12.40 -6.20 -7.68
C ASP A 82 -11.93 -5.31 -8.85
N LYS A 83 -12.14 -4.00 -8.77
CA LYS A 83 -11.73 -3.00 -9.77
C LYS A 83 -10.47 -2.25 -9.32
N LYS A 84 -9.43 -2.99 -8.90
CA LYS A 84 -8.20 -2.43 -8.31
C LYS A 84 -7.41 -1.52 -9.26
N PHE A 85 -7.57 -1.66 -10.57
CA PHE A 85 -7.00 -0.70 -11.52
C PHE A 85 -7.58 0.72 -11.33
N ASN A 86 -8.89 0.81 -11.04
CA ASN A 86 -9.60 2.08 -10.88
C ASN A 86 -9.37 2.71 -9.50
N SER A 87 -8.96 1.94 -8.48
CA SER A 87 -8.70 2.48 -7.14
C SER A 87 -7.45 3.36 -7.10
N VAL A 88 -6.42 3.04 -7.89
CA VAL A 88 -5.14 3.76 -7.93
C VAL A 88 -5.31 5.25 -8.20
N GLU A 89 -6.06 5.63 -9.24
CA GLU A 89 -6.24 7.04 -9.59
C GLU A 89 -6.98 7.82 -8.48
N ASN A 90 -7.98 7.19 -7.86
CA ASN A 90 -8.77 7.80 -6.81
C ASN A 90 -7.98 7.98 -5.52
N TYR A 91 -7.14 7.01 -5.14
CA TYR A 91 -6.23 7.17 -4.02
C TYR A 91 -5.13 8.20 -4.29
N LYS A 92 -4.62 8.32 -5.53
CA LYS A 92 -3.69 9.42 -5.88
C LYS A 92 -4.33 10.79 -5.68
N LYS A 93 -5.54 11.00 -6.18
CA LYS A 93 -6.30 12.26 -5.96
C LYS A 93 -6.53 12.54 -4.47
N ALA A 94 -6.87 11.52 -3.70
CA ALA A 94 -7.02 11.66 -2.25
C ALA A 94 -5.70 12.08 -1.58
N ALA A 95 -4.57 11.48 -1.97
CA ALA A 95 -3.25 11.78 -1.41
C ALA A 95 -2.81 13.23 -1.71
N GLU A 96 -3.13 13.74 -2.91
CA GLU A 96 -2.88 15.12 -3.32
C GLU A 96 -3.71 16.13 -2.51
N ALA A 97 -4.98 15.81 -2.23
CA ALA A 97 -5.89 16.66 -1.47
C ALA A 97 -5.69 16.58 0.06
N SER A 98 -5.11 15.50 0.56
CA SER A 98 -4.96 15.28 2.01
C SER A 98 -3.95 16.21 2.65
N THR A 99 -4.29 16.74 3.82
CA THR A 99 -3.44 17.66 4.59
C THR A 99 -2.89 17.06 5.88
N SER A 100 -3.51 16.00 6.41
CA SER A 100 -3.10 15.40 7.68
C SER A 100 -2.19 14.19 7.47
N LYS A 101 -1.30 13.91 8.42
CA LYS A 101 -0.44 12.72 8.37
C LYS A 101 -1.27 11.43 8.46
N GLU A 102 -2.25 11.39 9.36
CA GLU A 102 -3.09 10.20 9.55
C GLU A 102 -3.83 9.82 8.27
N GLU A 103 -4.43 10.79 7.59
CA GLU A 103 -5.16 10.55 6.35
C GLU A 103 -4.20 10.14 5.22
N LYS A 104 -3.06 10.82 5.08
CA LYS A 104 -2.01 10.41 4.13
C LYS A 104 -1.54 8.98 4.37
N HIS A 105 -1.34 8.59 5.63
CA HIS A 105 -0.95 7.23 5.97
C HIS A 105 -1.97 6.21 5.43
N LYS A 106 -3.25 6.37 5.77
CA LYS A 106 -4.33 5.47 5.31
C LYS A 106 -4.43 5.42 3.78
N ILE A 107 -4.34 6.58 3.12
CA ILE A 107 -4.40 6.66 1.65
C ILE A 107 -3.21 5.93 1.02
N TYR A 108 -1.99 6.21 1.47
CA TYR A 108 -0.78 5.59 0.90
C TYR A 108 -0.72 4.09 1.16
N HIS A 109 -1.23 3.62 2.31
CA HIS A 109 -1.37 2.19 2.60
C HIS A 109 -2.27 1.52 1.56
N ASN A 110 -3.48 2.06 1.36
CA ASN A 110 -4.44 1.48 0.41
C ASN A 110 -4.01 1.64 -1.06
N LEU A 111 -3.28 2.71 -1.38
CA LEU A 111 -2.63 2.88 -2.68
C LEU A 111 -1.58 1.79 -2.92
N GLY A 112 -0.77 1.47 -1.90
CA GLY A 112 0.17 0.36 -1.93
C GLY A 112 -0.52 -0.98 -2.16
N ASN A 113 -1.61 -1.24 -1.43
CA ASN A 113 -2.42 -2.46 -1.62
C ASN A 113 -2.95 -2.55 -3.06
N SER A 114 -3.46 -1.44 -3.60
CA SER A 114 -3.97 -1.39 -4.97
C SER A 114 -2.86 -1.69 -6.00
N PHE A 115 -1.67 -1.12 -5.83
CA PHE A 115 -0.53 -1.41 -6.70
C PHE A 115 -0.05 -2.85 -6.58
N LEU A 116 0.01 -3.40 -5.37
CA LEU A 116 0.43 -4.77 -5.12
C LEU A 116 -0.49 -5.78 -5.81
N GLU A 117 -1.81 -5.61 -5.68
CA GLU A 117 -2.82 -6.43 -6.35
C GLU A 117 -2.75 -6.28 -7.89
N ASN A 118 -2.40 -5.09 -8.38
CA ASN A 118 -2.17 -4.84 -9.80
C ASN A 118 -0.78 -5.31 -10.29
N LYS A 119 0.03 -5.95 -9.44
CA LYS A 119 1.42 -6.40 -9.73
C LYS A 119 2.39 -5.28 -10.12
N GLN A 120 2.07 -4.05 -9.73
CA GLN A 120 2.91 -2.86 -9.88
C GLN A 120 3.81 -2.72 -8.65
N TYR A 121 4.78 -3.63 -8.52
CA TYR A 121 5.50 -3.82 -7.26
C TYR A 121 6.41 -2.64 -6.87
N ASP A 122 6.99 -1.96 -7.85
CA ASP A 122 7.80 -0.75 -7.62
C ASP A 122 6.98 0.37 -6.98
N GLU A 123 5.81 0.64 -7.56
CA GLU A 123 4.89 1.66 -7.06
C GLU A 123 4.27 1.27 -5.71
N ALA A 124 4.02 -0.03 -5.49
CA ALA A 124 3.57 -0.54 -4.20
C ALA A 124 4.60 -0.26 -3.11
N VAL A 125 5.88 -0.56 -3.36
CA VAL A 125 6.99 -0.29 -2.42
C VAL A 125 7.05 1.20 -2.06
N GLU A 126 6.98 2.10 -3.05
CA GLU A 126 7.03 3.53 -2.78
C GLU A 126 5.78 4.05 -2.04
N ALA A 127 4.60 3.53 -2.36
CA ALA A 127 3.37 3.88 -1.65
C ALA A 127 3.45 3.45 -0.17
N TYR A 128 3.85 2.22 0.14
CA TYR A 128 4.00 1.78 1.53
C TYR A 128 5.08 2.54 2.29
N LYS A 129 6.20 2.89 1.64
CA LYS A 129 7.21 3.79 2.25
C LYS A 129 6.60 5.15 2.59
N ASN A 130 5.77 5.73 1.72
CA ASN A 130 5.06 6.97 2.01
C ASN A 130 4.05 6.83 3.16
N ALA A 131 3.35 5.69 3.27
CA ALA A 131 2.51 5.41 4.43
C ALA A 131 3.30 5.38 5.74
N LEU A 132 4.45 4.69 5.78
CA LEU A 132 5.30 4.60 6.98
C LEU A 132 6.00 5.91 7.34
N ARG A 133 6.24 6.80 6.36
CA ARG A 133 6.71 8.17 6.65
C ARG A 133 5.67 9.00 7.42
N ASN A 134 4.39 8.68 7.26
CA ASN A 134 3.29 9.38 7.92
C ASN A 134 2.88 8.72 9.24
N ASP A 135 2.91 7.39 9.31
CA ASP A 135 2.81 6.60 10.55
C ASP A 135 3.84 5.46 10.56
N PRO A 136 4.97 5.62 11.26
CA PRO A 136 6.02 4.61 11.34
C PRO A 136 5.68 3.48 12.30
N THR A 137 4.52 3.47 12.96
CA THR A 137 4.15 2.43 13.94
C THR A 137 3.30 1.32 13.35
N ASP A 138 2.78 1.48 12.13
CA ASP A 138 1.92 0.50 11.48
C ASP A 138 2.66 -0.76 11.00
N ASP A 139 2.48 -1.85 11.76
CA ASP A 139 3.00 -3.19 11.45
C ASP A 139 2.39 -3.79 10.17
N GLU A 140 1.14 -3.48 9.85
CA GLU A 140 0.48 -3.99 8.66
C GLU A 140 1.12 -3.41 7.40
N THR A 141 1.35 -2.09 7.37
CA THR A 141 2.10 -1.46 6.27
C THR A 141 3.52 -2.02 6.17
N ARG A 142 4.24 -2.23 7.29
CA ARG A 142 5.58 -2.84 7.25
C ARG A 142 5.57 -4.22 6.62
N TYR A 143 4.60 -5.04 7.01
CA TYR A 143 4.43 -6.37 6.44
C TYR A 143 4.13 -6.32 4.94
N ASN A 144 3.21 -5.45 4.52
CA ASN A 144 2.84 -5.32 3.10
C ASN A 144 4.00 -4.75 2.26
N LEU A 145 4.81 -3.84 2.80
CA LEU A 145 6.05 -3.36 2.18
C LEU A 145 7.02 -4.52 1.94
N ALA A 146 7.19 -5.39 2.92
CA ALA A 146 8.07 -6.54 2.83
C ALA A 146 7.61 -7.52 1.74
N LEU A 147 6.31 -7.80 1.72
CA LEU A 147 5.68 -8.60 0.67
C LEU A 147 5.87 -7.97 -0.72
N ALA A 148 5.66 -6.65 -0.86
CA ALA A 148 5.85 -5.96 -2.13
C ALA A 148 7.30 -6.04 -2.63
N LYS A 149 8.30 -5.91 -1.75
CA LYS A 149 9.71 -6.10 -2.11
C LYS A 149 10.01 -7.52 -2.56
N GLN A 150 9.49 -8.51 -1.83
CA GLN A 150 9.67 -9.92 -2.18
C GLN A 150 9.06 -10.24 -3.55
N GLU A 151 7.84 -9.74 -3.82
CA GLU A 151 7.19 -9.94 -5.11
C GLU A 151 7.91 -9.18 -6.24
N LYS A 152 8.46 -8.00 -5.97
CA LYS A 152 9.34 -7.29 -6.91
C LYS A 152 10.55 -8.14 -7.27
N GLU A 153 11.24 -8.74 -6.29
CA GLU A 153 12.43 -9.57 -6.52
C GLU A 153 12.09 -10.84 -7.33
N LYS A 154 11.00 -11.53 -6.99
CA LYS A 154 10.54 -12.72 -7.73
C LYS A 154 10.22 -12.42 -9.18
N ASN A 155 9.57 -11.29 -9.46
CA ASN A 155 9.13 -10.91 -10.81
C ASN A 155 10.19 -10.11 -11.59
N GLY A 156 11.17 -9.51 -10.91
CA GLY A 156 12.34 -8.85 -11.49
C GLY A 156 13.51 -9.80 -11.81
N GLY A 157 13.45 -11.06 -11.39
CA GLY A 157 14.41 -12.11 -11.73
C GLY A 157 14.43 -12.55 -13.21
N GLY A 158 13.65 -11.88 -14.06
CA GLY A 158 13.54 -12.11 -15.51
C GLY A 158 13.80 -10.86 -16.35
N GLY A 159 14.70 -9.96 -15.94
CA GLY A 159 15.26 -8.95 -16.86
C GLY A 159 15.32 -7.53 -16.30
N GLY A 160 16.55 -7.03 -16.13
CA GLY A 160 16.87 -5.63 -15.78
C GLY A 160 17.17 -5.49 -14.29
N GLY A 161 18.42 -5.67 -13.86
CA GLY A 161 19.51 -4.75 -14.17
C GLY A 161 19.50 -3.65 -13.10
N GLY A 162 20.33 -3.83 -12.09
CA GLY A 162 20.29 -3.07 -10.84
C GLY A 162 20.46 -1.56 -10.99
N ASN A 163 19.76 -0.85 -10.11
CA ASN A 163 20.23 0.40 -9.55
C ASN A 163 20.57 0.13 -8.09
N ASP A 164 21.58 -0.70 -7.89
CA ASP A 164 22.40 -0.58 -6.69
C ASP A 164 23.28 0.65 -6.95
N ASP A 165 23.12 1.67 -6.11
CA ASP A 165 24.02 2.80 -6.00
C ASP A 165 25.43 2.27 -5.66
N GLN A 166 26.18 1.85 -6.68
CA GLN A 166 27.62 1.62 -6.58
C GLN A 166 28.29 2.99 -6.63
N ASP A 167 28.64 3.49 -5.45
CA ASP A 167 29.73 4.44 -5.25
C ASP A 167 30.96 3.88 -6.00
N GLN A 168 31.29 4.49 -7.14
CA GLN A 168 32.51 4.19 -7.89
C GLN A 168 33.70 4.84 -7.18
N ASP A 169 34.33 4.10 -6.27
CA ASP A 169 35.72 4.34 -5.92
C ASP A 169 36.59 3.85 -7.08
N LYS A 170 37.00 4.81 -7.92
CA LYS A 170 37.98 4.60 -8.99
C LYS A 170 39.39 4.66 -8.40
N ASP A 171 39.90 3.52 -7.96
CA ASP A 171 41.35 3.31 -7.90
C ASP A 171 41.75 2.46 -9.11
N GLN A 172 42.12 3.17 -10.19
CA GLN A 172 42.94 2.61 -11.24
C GLN A 172 44.37 2.53 -10.72
N ASP A 173 44.94 1.33 -10.65
CA ASP A 173 46.34 1.17 -10.99
C ASP A 173 46.63 -0.20 -11.62
N ASN A 174 47.22 -0.11 -12.81
CA ASN A 174 47.64 -1.17 -13.70
C ASN A 174 48.66 -2.13 -13.05
N LYS A 175 48.60 -3.39 -13.45
CA LYS A 175 49.75 -4.26 -13.80
C LYS A 175 49.22 -5.48 -14.54
N GLU A 176 49.33 -5.44 -15.87
CA GLU A 176 50.38 -6.14 -16.64
C GLU A 176 50.17 -7.67 -16.63
N GLY A 177 49.78 -8.17 -17.79
CA GLY A 177 49.56 -9.58 -18.03
C GLY A 177 50.86 -10.33 -18.28
N ASP A 178 50.82 -11.62 -17.98
CA ASP A 178 51.67 -12.60 -18.62
C ASP A 178 50.80 -13.73 -19.16
N LYS A 179 51.08 -14.07 -20.41
CA LYS A 179 50.59 -15.25 -21.12
C LYS A 179 51.42 -16.44 -20.66
N ASP A 180 50.80 -17.61 -20.53
CA ASP A 180 51.49 -18.86 -20.85
C ASP A 180 50.49 -19.90 -21.34
N GLU A 181 50.81 -20.48 -22.50
CA GLU A 181 50.19 -21.63 -23.14
C GLU A 181 50.89 -22.92 -22.69
N ASN A 182 50.13 -24.00 -22.48
CA ASN A 182 50.45 -25.40 -22.82
C ASN A 182 49.26 -26.29 -22.36
N SER A 183 48.52 -26.99 -23.22
CA SER A 183 48.80 -28.14 -24.10
C SER A 183 48.56 -29.50 -23.41
N ASP A 184 47.69 -30.28 -24.06
CA ASP A 184 47.52 -31.75 -24.05
C ASP A 184 47.09 -32.44 -22.73
N GLY A 185 46.20 -33.43 -22.69
CA GLY A 185 45.51 -34.26 -23.68
C GLY A 185 44.93 -35.48 -22.95
N ASP A 186 43.93 -36.14 -23.57
CA ASP A 186 43.58 -37.57 -23.43
C ASP A 186 43.07 -38.10 -22.05
N ASN A 187 42.17 -39.08 -21.91
CA ASN A 187 41.28 -39.89 -22.76
C ASN A 187 40.49 -40.83 -21.79
N GLU A 188 39.32 -41.32 -22.22
CA GLU A 188 38.50 -42.48 -21.71
C GLU A 188 38.04 -42.45 -20.24
N GLY A 189 36.79 -42.73 -19.87
CA GLY A 189 35.85 -43.72 -20.41
C GLY A 189 35.53 -44.67 -19.24
N ASP A 190 34.28 -44.72 -18.78
CA ASP A 190 33.77 -45.96 -18.20
C ASP A 190 32.25 -46.04 -18.30
N GLN A 191 31.83 -47.22 -18.72
CA GLN A 191 30.46 -47.68 -18.87
C GLN A 191 30.03 -48.30 -17.53
N ASN A 192 28.76 -48.18 -17.16
CA ASN A 192 28.06 -49.36 -16.65
C ASN A 192 26.54 -49.18 -16.67
N GLU A 193 25.92 -50.07 -17.42
CA GLU A 193 24.53 -50.48 -17.32
C GLU A 193 24.27 -51.17 -15.97
N LYS A 194 23.03 -51.09 -15.47
CA LYS A 194 22.26 -52.29 -15.12
C LYS A 194 20.79 -52.01 -14.76
N ASP A 195 19.97 -52.87 -15.34
CA ASP A 195 18.54 -53.09 -15.23
C ASP A 195 18.00 -53.32 -13.80
N GLY A 196 16.68 -53.06 -13.64
CA GLY A 196 15.78 -54.13 -13.22
C GLY A 196 14.79 -53.88 -12.06
N LYS A 197 13.51 -53.75 -12.44
CA LYS A 197 12.28 -54.35 -11.88
C LYS A 197 11.60 -53.81 -10.60
N ASP A 198 10.35 -53.40 -10.83
CA ASP A 198 9.07 -53.79 -10.23
C ASP A 198 8.96 -54.04 -8.72
N GLN A 199 8.01 -53.35 -8.07
CA GLN A 199 6.90 -54.01 -7.36
C GLN A 199 5.74 -53.05 -7.03
N GLU A 200 4.54 -53.48 -7.42
CA GLU A 200 3.24 -52.99 -6.99
C GLU A 200 2.95 -53.32 -5.51
N GLY A 201 2.08 -52.53 -4.89
CA GLY A 201 1.55 -52.77 -3.55
C GLY A 201 0.24 -52.04 -3.32
N ASP A 202 -0.83 -52.66 -3.81
CA ASP A 202 -2.25 -52.41 -3.52
C ASP A 202 -2.57 -52.57 -2.02
N LYS A 203 -3.50 -51.76 -1.51
CA LYS A 203 -4.54 -52.14 -0.54
C LYS A 203 -5.50 -50.97 -0.27
N GLY A 204 -6.74 -51.16 -0.73
CA GLY A 204 -7.86 -50.27 -0.47
C GLY A 204 -8.65 -50.54 0.83
N ASP A 205 -9.78 -49.82 0.85
CA ASP A 205 -11.02 -49.97 1.61
C ASP A 205 -11.01 -49.80 3.15
N GLN A 206 -11.77 -48.81 3.63
CA GLN A 206 -13.19 -49.05 3.96
C GLN A 206 -13.97 -47.76 4.23
N LYS A 207 -15.18 -47.72 3.65
CA LYS A 207 -16.32 -46.85 3.95
C LYS A 207 -16.83 -47.10 5.38
N GLU A 208 -17.37 -46.06 6.02
CA GLU A 208 -18.70 -46.16 6.62
C GLU A 208 -19.48 -44.85 6.45
N SER A 209 -20.74 -45.03 6.13
CA SER A 209 -21.81 -44.06 5.98
C SER A 209 -22.79 -44.29 7.11
N ASP A 210 -23.31 -43.25 7.76
CA ASP A 210 -24.64 -43.38 8.34
C ASP A 210 -25.43 -42.06 8.39
N LYS A 211 -26.71 -42.17 8.07
CA LYS A 211 -27.75 -41.13 8.14
C LYS A 211 -28.64 -41.48 9.33
N GLY A 212 -29.06 -40.49 10.11
CA GLY A 212 -30.13 -40.67 11.09
C GLY A 212 -30.66 -39.34 11.63
N GLU A 213 -31.94 -39.05 11.34
CA GLU A 213 -32.76 -37.96 11.87
C GLU A 213 -33.20 -38.24 13.31
N ASN A 214 -33.39 -37.21 14.16
CA ASN A 214 -34.71 -36.63 14.51
C ASN A 214 -34.74 -35.85 15.86
N SER A 215 -35.62 -34.83 15.87
CA SER A 215 -36.45 -34.24 16.95
C SER A 215 -35.88 -33.43 18.13
N GLU A 216 -36.22 -32.13 18.10
CA GLU A 216 -36.98 -31.29 19.06
C GLU A 216 -36.54 -31.08 20.53
N GLY A 217 -36.58 -29.81 20.95
CA GLY A 217 -36.59 -29.35 22.34
C GLY A 217 -36.54 -27.81 22.46
N GLU A 218 -37.65 -27.21 22.88
CA GLU A 218 -37.92 -25.76 22.99
C GLU A 218 -37.25 -25.03 24.19
N ASN A 219 -37.27 -23.69 24.08
CA ASN A 219 -37.43 -22.64 25.13
C ASN A 219 -36.18 -22.00 25.78
N GLY A 220 -36.15 -20.65 25.73
CA GLY A 220 -35.53 -19.83 26.78
C GLY A 220 -34.85 -18.50 26.36
N ASP A 221 -35.61 -17.41 26.37
CA ASP A 221 -35.23 -16.04 26.77
C ASP A 221 -34.07 -15.29 26.08
N GLY A 222 -34.45 -14.44 25.11
CA GLY A 222 -33.58 -13.44 24.49
C GLY A 222 -33.42 -12.17 25.32
N LYS A 223 -32.20 -11.95 25.81
CA LYS A 223 -31.63 -10.63 26.14
C LYS A 223 -30.44 -10.41 25.19
N PRO A 224 -30.29 -9.23 24.54
CA PRO A 224 -29.42 -9.11 23.37
C PRO A 224 -27.93 -9.25 23.75
N LYS A 225 -27.25 -10.22 23.15
CA LYS A 225 -25.79 -10.34 23.17
C LYS A 225 -25.20 -9.63 21.96
N GLU A 226 -24.22 -8.78 22.22
CA GLU A 226 -23.31 -8.17 21.25
C GLU A 226 -22.84 -9.19 20.21
N GLN A 227 -23.14 -8.93 18.94
CA GLN A 227 -22.57 -9.67 17.83
C GLN A 227 -21.19 -9.08 17.52
N ASN A 228 -20.18 -9.52 18.26
CA ASN A 228 -18.81 -9.54 17.77
C ASN A 228 -18.67 -10.81 16.90
N GLN A 229 -19.02 -10.71 15.62
CA GLN A 229 -18.75 -11.80 14.67
C GLN A 229 -17.27 -11.80 14.32
N GLY A 230 -16.52 -12.64 15.03
CA GLY A 230 -15.21 -13.08 14.59
C GLY A 230 -15.35 -13.86 13.28
N GLN A 231 -14.94 -13.25 12.18
CA GLN A 231 -14.61 -13.98 10.97
C GLN A 231 -13.35 -14.79 11.23
N GLN A 232 -13.47 -16.13 11.21
CA GLN A 232 -12.30 -16.99 11.07
C GLN A 232 -11.59 -16.62 9.76
N PRO A 233 -10.25 -16.46 9.76
CA PRO A 233 -9.55 -16.17 8.53
C PRO A 233 -9.60 -17.42 7.62
N GLN A 234 -10.36 -17.32 6.52
CA GLN A 234 -10.15 -18.18 5.37
C GLN A 234 -8.68 -18.07 4.99
N ARG A 235 -7.97 -19.20 4.98
CA ARG A 235 -6.60 -19.26 4.45
C ARG A 235 -6.68 -18.91 2.98
N VAL A 236 -6.29 -17.68 2.65
CA VAL A 236 -6.01 -17.28 1.28
C VAL A 236 -4.69 -17.95 0.91
N GLU A 237 -4.75 -19.04 0.16
CA GLU A 237 -3.57 -19.69 -0.41
C GLU A 237 -2.78 -18.65 -1.23
N GLY A 238 -1.54 -18.38 -0.82
CA GLY A 238 -0.64 -17.42 -1.48
C GLY A 238 -0.06 -16.31 -0.59
N LYS A 239 -0.52 -16.13 0.66
CA LYS A 239 0.03 -15.12 1.60
C LYS A 239 1.06 -15.74 2.55
N LEU A 240 2.11 -14.99 2.93
CA LEU A 240 3.12 -15.42 3.91
C LEU A 240 2.45 -15.90 5.20
N THR A 241 2.94 -16.99 5.78
CA THR A 241 2.46 -17.43 7.09
C THR A 241 2.78 -16.37 8.16
N PRO A 242 2.01 -16.28 9.26
CA PRO A 242 2.29 -15.33 10.34
C PRO A 242 3.70 -15.44 10.93
N GLN A 243 4.32 -16.63 10.86
CA GLN A 243 5.71 -16.83 11.28
C GLN A 243 6.70 -16.28 10.26
N GLN A 244 6.49 -16.54 8.97
CA GLN A 244 7.31 -15.94 7.91
C GLN A 244 7.19 -14.41 7.90
N ALA A 245 5.99 -13.89 8.14
CA ALA A 245 5.73 -12.46 8.32
C ALA A 245 6.58 -11.89 9.46
N ARG A 246 6.57 -12.54 10.65
CA ARG A 246 7.38 -12.11 11.80
C ARG A 246 8.87 -12.17 11.52
N GLN A 247 9.35 -13.26 10.91
CA GLN A 247 10.77 -13.40 10.55
C GLN A 247 11.21 -12.33 9.57
N LEU A 248 10.35 -12.00 8.59
CA LEU A 248 10.61 -10.95 7.62
C LEU A 248 10.60 -9.56 8.26
N LEU A 249 9.64 -9.28 9.15
CA LEU A 249 9.60 -8.04 9.94
C LEU A 249 10.84 -7.90 10.83
N GLU A 250 11.27 -8.98 11.46
CA GLU A 250 12.49 -9.01 12.29
C GLU A 250 13.73 -8.77 11.44
N ALA A 251 13.85 -9.42 10.27
CA ALA A 251 14.94 -9.19 9.33
C ALA A 251 15.00 -7.73 8.87
N MET A 252 13.86 -7.14 8.50
CA MET A 252 13.77 -5.73 8.11
C MET A 252 14.13 -4.78 9.25
N SER A 253 13.65 -5.03 10.47
CA SER A 253 13.99 -4.25 11.66
C SER A 253 15.49 -4.27 11.93
N ASN A 254 16.11 -5.45 11.82
CA ASN A 254 17.55 -5.61 11.99
C ASN A 254 18.35 -4.87 10.90
N GLU A 255 17.89 -4.87 9.66
CA GLU A 255 18.51 -4.08 8.58
C GLU A 255 18.37 -2.58 8.80
N GLU A 256 17.19 -2.12 9.23
CA GLU A 256 16.96 -0.71 9.55
C GLU A 256 17.88 -0.23 10.68
N GLN A 257 18.04 -1.03 11.73
CA GLN A 257 18.99 -0.74 12.81
C GLN A 257 20.43 -0.60 12.29
N LYS A 258 20.89 -1.53 11.44
CA LYS A 258 22.24 -1.46 10.84
C LYS A 258 22.43 -0.20 9.99
N ILE A 259 21.41 0.21 9.23
CA ILE A 259 21.45 1.46 8.44
C ILE A 259 21.52 2.66 9.38
N GLN A 260 20.71 2.68 10.43
CA GLN A 260 20.68 3.76 11.41
C GLN A 260 22.03 3.90 12.14
N GLU A 261 22.67 2.79 12.50
CA GLU A 261 24.02 2.77 13.07
C GLU A 261 25.05 3.36 12.10
N LYS A 262 25.04 2.93 10.82
CA LYS A 262 25.94 3.48 9.79
C LYS A 262 25.75 4.99 9.60
N VAL A 263 24.51 5.47 9.56
CA VAL A 263 24.20 6.91 9.45
C VAL A 263 24.70 7.66 10.67
N ASN A 264 24.50 7.12 11.88
CA ASN A 264 24.96 7.72 13.12
C ASN A 264 26.50 7.74 13.20
N ALA A 265 27.18 6.68 12.78
CA ALA A 265 28.64 6.61 12.71
C ALA A 265 29.22 7.64 11.72
N LYS A 266 28.63 7.78 10.52
CA LYS A 266 29.01 8.83 9.55
C LYS A 266 28.82 10.24 10.13
N LYS A 267 27.72 10.49 10.86
CA LYS A 267 27.47 11.79 11.54
C LYS A 267 28.47 12.07 12.66
N ALA A 268 28.90 11.05 13.40
CA ALA A 268 29.90 11.19 14.47
C ALA A 268 31.29 11.54 13.90
N HIS A 269 31.68 10.95 12.76
CA HIS A 269 32.95 11.27 12.10
C HIS A 269 32.98 12.64 11.41
N GLY A 270 31.82 13.25 11.12
CA GLY A 270 31.73 14.58 10.50
C GLY A 270 31.94 15.77 11.45
N LYS A 271 32.20 15.56 12.75
CA LYS A 271 32.23 16.65 13.75
C LYS A 271 33.47 16.61 14.67
N SER A 272 34.68 16.71 14.09
CA SER A 272 35.79 17.37 14.79
C SER A 272 36.87 17.85 13.82
N VAL A 273 36.77 19.12 13.38
CA VAL A 273 37.96 19.91 13.08
C VAL A 273 38.00 20.99 14.14
N LYS A 274 38.69 20.71 15.25
CA LYS A 274 39.21 21.78 16.10
C LYS A 274 40.29 22.47 15.27
N THR A 275 39.96 23.55 14.59
CA THR A 275 40.97 24.50 14.13
C THR A 275 41.56 25.15 15.37
N GLU A 276 42.67 24.61 15.87
CA GLU A 276 43.59 25.39 16.69
C GLU A 276 44.11 26.53 15.80
N LYS A 277 43.69 27.73 16.15
CA LYS A 277 44.07 28.97 15.48
C LYS A 277 45.41 29.36 16.09
N ASP A 278 46.50 28.97 15.43
CA ASP A 278 47.81 29.57 15.69
C ASP A 278 47.79 31.00 15.17
N TRP A 279 47.70 31.96 16.09
CA TRP A 279 48.10 33.36 15.90
C TRP A 279 48.57 33.93 17.24
#